data_AF-A0A409VWW0-F1
#
_entry.id   AF-A0A409VWW0-F1
#
_cell.length_a   1.000
_cell.length_b   1.000
_cell.length_c   1.000
_cell.angle_alpha   90.00
_cell.angle_beta   90.00
_cell.angle_gamma   90.00
#
_symmetry.space_group_name_H-M   'P 1'
#
loop_
_entity.id
_entity.type
_entity.pdbx_description
1 polymer ?
#
loop_
_entity_poly.entity_id
_entity_poly.type
_entity_poly.pdbx_seq_one_letter_code
_entity_poly.pdbx_strand_id
1 'polypeptide(L)'
;MLTAITYRHLWAARISSVSSFAAYVFSHAYILSLPGPNPPRPYATNDIFVIAFFVYSAVLNFVWLRQLFFNWDISSDTLPLSFGCDKTSEGSKLSISREGWHSFPTVDVECDPRVFSASLSAAQCTAVSHATVIVAWSIAWLREQYLVSQILLACNLGVQLYAVFMLLYVDDDDTITPLNDMTHEVMKTGAGIAVLYFMRTWNVVNSFKPVAEPSISEMLIFALIFVLMTVGSGPDPRLGLFLLWDLISLCEGGPNELWQNTFYGTIIAVTITLIVDFALTESGRSSSPHVADVSFHVAPASTGRIALAEDPQVDFIETPFPS
;
A
#
# COMPACT_ATOMS: atom_id res chain seq x y z
N MET A 1 6.27 25.03 7.43
CA MET A 1 7.21 25.44 6.36
C MET A 1 6.95 24.54 5.17
N LEU A 2 6.25 25.01 4.13
CA LEU A 2 5.96 24.20 2.94
C LEU A 2 7.25 24.04 2.13
N THR A 3 7.79 22.83 2.04
CA THR A 3 8.90 22.54 1.12
C THR A 3 8.34 22.44 -0.30
N ALA A 4 8.46 23.53 -1.07
CA ALA A 4 8.12 23.50 -2.48
C ALA A 4 9.06 22.52 -3.20
N ILE A 5 8.51 21.43 -3.74
CA ILE A 5 9.27 20.49 -4.57
C ILE A 5 9.61 21.21 -5.87
N THR A 6 10.90 21.33 -6.18
CA THR A 6 11.33 21.96 -7.43
C THR A 6 10.96 21.10 -8.64
N TYR A 7 10.62 21.74 -9.75
CA TYR A 7 10.27 21.08 -11.03
C TYR A 7 11.29 20.02 -11.47
N ARG A 8 12.59 20.27 -11.22
CA ARG A 8 13.67 19.33 -11.54
C ARG A 8 13.56 18.02 -10.75
N HIS A 9 13.22 18.08 -9.47
CA HIS A 9 13.07 16.88 -8.63
C HIS A 9 11.84 16.07 -9.06
N LEU A 10 10.74 16.74 -9.41
CA LEU A 10 9.54 16.08 -9.92
C LEU A 10 9.83 15.32 -11.23
N TRP A 11 10.56 15.94 -12.16
CA TRP A 11 10.97 15.28 -13.40
C TRP A 11 11.89 14.09 -13.17
N ALA A 12 12.87 14.23 -12.28
CA ALA A 12 13.74 13.11 -11.91
C ALA A 12 12.94 11.95 -11.30
N ALA A 13 11.99 12.24 -10.41
CA ALA A 13 11.11 11.23 -9.81
C ALA A 13 10.25 10.51 -10.85
N ARG A 14 9.68 11.25 -11.83
CA ARG A 14 8.91 10.68 -12.95
C ARG A 14 9.74 9.73 -13.79
N ILE A 15 10.90 10.19 -14.27
CA ILE A 15 11.80 9.39 -15.11
C ILE A 15 12.27 8.16 -14.34
N SER A 16 12.66 8.32 -13.07
CA SER A 16 13.09 7.21 -12.22
C SER A 16 11.97 6.18 -12.05
N SER A 17 10.75 6.62 -11.71
CA SER A 17 9.62 5.70 -11.46
C SER A 17 9.22 4.93 -12.71
N VAL A 18 9.12 5.60 -13.86
CA VAL A 18 8.79 4.96 -15.15
C VAL A 18 9.89 3.99 -15.58
N SER A 19 11.16 4.39 -15.44
CA SER A 19 12.29 3.53 -15.81
C SER A 19 12.39 2.30 -14.91
N SER A 20 12.21 2.47 -13.60
CA SER A 20 12.16 1.37 -12.63
C SER A 20 11.00 0.43 -12.91
N PHE A 21 9.80 0.95 -13.22
CA PHE A 21 8.65 0.12 -13.59
C PHE A 21 8.90 -0.67 -14.88
N ALA A 22 9.47 -0.04 -15.90
CA ALA A 22 9.83 -0.74 -17.14
C ALA A 22 10.85 -1.86 -16.87
N ALA A 23 11.91 -1.57 -16.10
CA ALA A 23 12.90 -2.56 -15.70
C ALA A 23 12.27 -3.73 -14.92
N TYR A 24 11.34 -3.44 -14.01
CA TYR A 24 10.56 -4.43 -13.29
C TYR A 24 9.76 -5.34 -14.23
N VAL A 25 9.00 -4.77 -15.18
CA VAL A 25 8.17 -5.56 -16.12
C VAL A 25 9.04 -6.45 -17.01
N PHE A 26 10.11 -5.89 -17.60
CA PHE A 26 11.00 -6.66 -18.47
C PHE A 26 11.75 -7.75 -17.71
N SER A 27 12.22 -7.45 -16.50
CA SER A 27 12.92 -8.41 -15.66
C SER A 27 12.02 -9.58 -15.27
N HIS A 28 10.77 -9.32 -14.88
CA HIS A 28 9.81 -10.38 -14.58
C HIS A 28 9.42 -11.20 -15.79
N ALA A 29 9.09 -10.54 -16.90
CA ALA A 29 8.76 -11.24 -18.14
C ALA A 29 9.92 -12.17 -18.56
N TYR A 30 11.17 -11.72 -18.39
CA TYR A 30 12.34 -12.53 -18.67
C TYR A 30 12.44 -13.74 -17.73
N ILE A 31 12.35 -13.56 -16.41
CA ILE A 31 12.41 -14.68 -15.45
C ILE A 31 11.28 -15.68 -15.67
N LEU A 32 10.06 -15.24 -15.97
CA LEU A 32 8.92 -16.10 -16.24
C LEU A 32 9.03 -16.84 -17.59
N SER A 33 9.81 -16.31 -18.53
CA SER A 33 10.08 -16.99 -19.81
C SER A 33 11.14 -18.09 -19.70
N LEU A 34 11.92 -18.10 -18.63
CA LEU A 34 12.94 -19.12 -18.43
C LEU A 34 12.30 -20.44 -18.00
N PRO A 35 12.78 -21.58 -18.53
CA PRO A 35 12.29 -22.88 -18.08
C PRO A 35 12.53 -23.03 -16.58
N GLY A 36 11.54 -23.62 -15.90
CA GLY A 36 11.63 -23.95 -14.48
C GLY A 36 12.88 -24.79 -14.19
N PRO A 37 13.56 -24.60 -13.05
CA PRO A 37 14.80 -25.32 -12.81
C PRO A 37 14.51 -26.80 -12.53
N ASN A 38 15.09 -27.68 -13.37
CA ASN A 38 15.10 -29.14 -13.19
C ASN A 38 16.14 -29.51 -12.11
N PRO A 39 15.91 -30.49 -11.21
CA PRO A 39 14.89 -31.56 -11.17
C PRO A 39 13.51 -31.17 -10.57
N PRO A 40 12.50 -32.07 -10.63
CA PRO A 40 11.18 -31.86 -10.00
C PRO A 40 11.32 -31.53 -8.51
N ARG A 41 10.51 -30.56 -8.07
CA ARG A 41 10.63 -29.91 -6.76
C ARG A 41 9.50 -30.37 -5.83
N PRO A 42 9.70 -30.38 -4.50
CA PRO A 42 8.70 -30.87 -3.56
C PRO A 42 7.37 -30.09 -3.64
N TYR A 43 7.42 -28.78 -3.85
CA TYR A 43 6.26 -27.96 -4.19
C TYR A 43 6.70 -27.02 -5.31
N ALA A 44 5.83 -26.63 -6.23
CA ALA A 44 6.14 -25.57 -7.19
C ALA A 44 4.93 -24.65 -7.31
N THR A 45 5.16 -23.42 -7.71
CA THR A 45 4.07 -22.50 -8.05
C THR A 45 3.60 -22.84 -9.46
N ASN A 46 2.29 -22.87 -9.69
CA ASN A 46 1.76 -22.99 -11.02
C ASN A 46 2.04 -21.70 -11.81
N ASP A 47 2.85 -21.80 -12.88
CA ASP A 47 3.32 -20.63 -13.63
C ASP A 47 2.18 -19.80 -14.24
N ILE A 48 1.02 -20.40 -14.55
CA ILE A 48 -0.15 -19.68 -15.08
C ILE A 48 -0.68 -18.70 -14.02
N PHE A 49 -0.82 -19.15 -12.77
CA PHE A 49 -1.27 -18.30 -11.67
C PHE A 49 -0.27 -17.19 -11.35
N VAL A 50 1.04 -17.49 -11.44
CA VAL A 50 2.11 -16.50 -11.26
C VAL A 50 2.03 -15.43 -12.35
N ILE A 51 1.89 -15.82 -13.62
CA ILE A 51 1.77 -14.88 -14.75
C ILE A 51 0.52 -14.03 -14.60
N ALA A 52 -0.63 -14.63 -14.27
CA ALA A 52 -1.88 -13.90 -14.07
C ALA A 52 -1.76 -12.86 -12.95
N PHE A 53 -1.16 -13.22 -11.81
CA PHE A 53 -0.97 -12.30 -10.70
C PHE A 53 0.03 -11.18 -11.04
N PHE A 54 1.11 -11.52 -11.75
CA PHE A 54 2.06 -10.53 -12.26
C PHE A 54 1.39 -9.52 -13.20
N VAL A 55 0.58 -9.99 -14.16
CA VAL A 55 -0.15 -9.10 -15.09
C VAL A 55 -1.10 -8.18 -14.31
N TYR A 56 -1.84 -8.71 -13.34
CA TYR A 56 -2.71 -7.93 -12.48
C TYR A 56 -1.95 -6.82 -11.74
N SER A 57 -0.85 -7.17 -11.07
CA SER A 57 -0.01 -6.22 -10.35
C SER A 57 0.64 -5.18 -11.27
N ALA A 58 1.11 -5.59 -12.46
CA ALA A 58 1.69 -4.67 -13.43
C ALA A 58 0.66 -3.65 -13.95
N VAL A 59 -0.59 -4.07 -14.18
CA VAL A 59 -1.68 -3.17 -14.57
C VAL A 59 -2.01 -2.20 -13.44
N LEU A 60 -2.13 -2.67 -12.20
CA LEU A 60 -2.37 -1.80 -11.05
C LEU A 60 -1.25 -0.78 -10.86
N ASN A 61 0.01 -1.21 -10.90
CA ASN A 61 1.17 -0.31 -10.82
C ASN A 61 1.16 0.72 -11.95
N PHE A 62 0.82 0.32 -13.18
CA PHE A 62 0.71 1.24 -14.30
C PHE A 62 -0.41 2.28 -14.11
N VAL A 63 -1.60 1.85 -13.68
CA VAL A 63 -2.75 2.74 -13.41
C VAL A 63 -2.40 3.71 -12.28
N TRP A 64 -1.78 3.21 -11.21
CA TRP A 64 -1.34 4.01 -10.08
C TRP A 64 -0.28 5.04 -10.47
N LEU A 65 0.78 4.65 -11.20
CA LEU A 65 1.78 5.58 -11.73
C LEU A 65 1.16 6.62 -12.66
N ARG A 66 0.17 6.21 -13.47
CA ARG A 66 -0.57 7.12 -14.33
C ARG A 66 -1.31 8.16 -13.51
N GLN A 67 -2.05 7.75 -12.48
CA GLN A 67 -2.77 8.67 -11.60
C GLN A 67 -1.82 9.62 -10.87
N LEU A 68 -0.69 9.12 -10.39
CA LEU A 68 0.30 9.89 -9.62
C LEU A 68 1.02 10.95 -10.45
N PHE A 69 1.27 10.69 -11.75
CA PHE A 69 2.09 11.59 -12.58
C PHE A 69 1.36 12.29 -13.74
N PHE A 70 0.28 11.71 -14.29
CA PHE A 70 -0.36 12.21 -15.52
C PHE A 70 -1.67 12.96 -15.28
N ASN A 71 -2.36 12.73 -14.16
CA ASN A 71 -3.50 13.58 -13.78
C ASN A 71 -3.05 14.93 -13.20
N TRP A 72 -1.74 15.19 -13.17
CA TRP A 72 -1.18 16.45 -12.73
C TRP A 72 -1.29 17.47 -13.87
N ASP A 73 -2.23 18.40 -13.75
CA ASP A 73 -2.41 19.45 -14.74
C ASP A 73 -1.16 20.35 -14.81
N ILE A 74 -0.56 20.42 -16.00
CA ILE A 74 0.67 21.19 -16.29
C ILE A 74 0.34 22.68 -16.50
N SER A 75 -0.96 23.04 -16.53
CA SER A 75 -1.45 24.35 -16.93
C SER A 75 -1.15 25.51 -15.97
N SER A 76 -0.72 25.28 -14.72
CA SER A 76 -0.46 26.37 -13.76
C SER A 76 1.00 26.39 -13.30
N ASP A 77 1.71 27.50 -13.60
CA ASP A 77 3.12 27.78 -13.24
C ASP A 77 3.41 27.84 -11.72
N THR A 78 2.38 27.71 -10.89
CA THR A 78 2.52 27.48 -9.47
C THR A 78 1.74 26.23 -9.12
N LEU A 79 2.40 25.29 -8.44
CA LEU A 79 1.85 24.03 -7.99
C LEU A 79 1.04 24.26 -6.71
N PRO A 80 -0.30 24.29 -6.74
CA PRO A 80 -1.03 23.88 -5.56
C PRO A 80 -0.83 22.38 -5.40
N LEU A 81 0.13 22.00 -4.55
CA LEU A 81 0.15 20.67 -3.91
C LEU A 81 -1.10 20.46 -3.02
N SER A 82 -2.05 21.39 -3.00
CA SER A 82 -3.38 21.17 -2.45
C SER A 82 -4.22 20.35 -3.42
N PHE A 83 -4.04 19.03 -3.36
CA PHE A 83 -5.10 18.11 -3.75
C PHE A 83 -6.30 18.41 -2.83
N GLY A 84 -7.39 18.92 -3.38
CA GLY A 84 -8.68 19.09 -2.68
C GLY A 84 -8.80 20.25 -1.68
N CYS A 85 -7.72 20.91 -1.27
CA CYS A 85 -7.83 22.11 -0.41
C CYS A 85 -8.09 23.34 -1.29
N ASP A 86 -9.31 23.42 -1.82
CA ASP A 86 -9.79 24.62 -2.51
C ASP A 86 -9.97 25.73 -1.44
N LYS A 87 -8.89 26.46 -1.15
CA LYS A 87 -8.87 27.57 -0.18
C LYS A 87 -9.77 28.76 -0.60
N THR A 88 -10.59 28.61 -1.62
CA THR A 88 -11.46 29.66 -2.14
C THR A 88 -12.80 29.79 -1.38
N SER A 89 -13.08 28.95 -0.38
CA SER A 89 -14.28 29.06 0.45
C SER A 89 -14.10 29.94 1.71
N GLU A 90 -13.45 31.11 1.58
CA GLU A 90 -13.58 32.18 2.60
C GLU A 90 -14.42 33.38 2.12
N GLY A 91 -14.94 33.39 0.87
CA GLY A 91 -15.64 34.59 0.35
C GLY A 91 -16.84 34.38 -0.57
N SER A 92 -17.05 33.19 -1.14
CA SER A 92 -18.11 33.01 -2.12
C SER A 92 -19.44 32.64 -1.46
N LYS A 93 -20.15 33.65 -0.95
CA LYS A 93 -21.61 33.58 -0.72
C LYS A 93 -22.33 33.46 -2.08
N LEU A 94 -22.14 32.35 -2.80
CA LEU A 94 -22.96 32.05 -3.96
C LEU A 94 -24.16 31.23 -3.50
N SER A 95 -25.25 31.94 -3.27
CA SER A 95 -26.59 31.39 -3.12
C SER A 95 -26.99 30.68 -4.41
N ILE A 96 -26.62 29.41 -4.57
CA ILE A 96 -27.14 28.56 -5.64
C ILE A 96 -28.39 27.86 -5.11
N SER A 97 -29.52 28.40 -5.54
CA SER A 97 -30.83 27.79 -5.43
C SER A 97 -30.87 26.50 -6.27
N ARG A 98 -31.13 25.38 -5.59
CA ARG A 98 -32.02 24.25 -5.94
C ARG A 98 -32.63 24.34 -7.37
N GLU A 99 -32.57 23.31 -8.22
CA GLU A 99 -33.22 22.00 -8.04
C GLU A 99 -32.65 20.93 -8.99
N GLY A 100 -32.47 19.72 -8.45
CA GLY A 100 -32.55 18.48 -9.22
C GLY A 100 -31.22 17.80 -9.53
N TRP A 101 -31.09 16.57 -9.03
CA TRP A 101 -30.16 15.49 -9.40
C TRP A 101 -28.89 15.34 -8.54
N HIS A 102 -29.01 14.43 -7.56
CA HIS A 102 -27.95 13.65 -6.89
C HIS A 102 -26.66 14.39 -6.51
N SER A 103 -26.77 15.35 -5.60
CA SER A 103 -25.64 15.89 -4.86
C SER A 103 -25.04 14.79 -3.98
N PHE A 104 -23.90 14.22 -4.37
CA PHE A 104 -23.05 13.51 -3.43
C PHE A 104 -22.63 14.53 -2.35
N PRO A 105 -22.70 14.20 -1.06
CA PRO A 105 -22.23 15.09 -0.01
C PRO A 105 -20.74 15.37 -0.24
N THR A 106 -20.41 16.60 -0.63
CA THR A 106 -19.05 17.11 -0.64
C THR A 106 -18.67 17.38 0.81
N VAL A 107 -18.10 16.38 1.47
CA VAL A 107 -17.48 16.56 2.78
C VAL A 107 -16.22 17.37 2.55
N ASP A 108 -16.16 18.58 3.11
CA ASP A 108 -14.95 19.40 3.13
C ASP A 108 -13.93 18.73 4.06
N VAL A 109 -13.17 17.78 3.52
CA VAL A 109 -12.07 17.12 4.23
C VAL A 109 -10.92 18.13 4.29
N GLU A 110 -10.65 18.66 5.47
CA GLU A 110 -9.48 19.51 5.73
C GLU A 110 -8.21 18.67 5.50
N CYS A 111 -7.65 18.80 4.29
CA CYS A 111 -6.53 17.97 3.88
C CYS A 111 -5.25 18.42 4.62
N ASP A 112 -4.83 17.68 5.66
CA ASP A 112 -3.58 17.97 6.36
C ASP A 112 -2.39 17.79 5.39
N PRO A 113 -1.64 18.86 5.07
CA PRO A 113 -0.49 18.78 4.17
C PRO A 113 0.61 17.82 4.66
N ARG A 114 0.64 17.46 5.95
CA ARG A 114 1.58 16.49 6.52
C ARG A 114 1.25 15.07 6.07
N VAL A 115 -0.02 14.69 6.11
CA VAL A 115 -0.50 13.38 5.66
C VAL A 115 -0.16 13.21 4.19
N PHE A 116 -0.49 14.21 3.37
CA PHE A 116 -0.19 14.18 1.94
C PHE A 116 1.31 14.02 1.63
N SER A 117 2.19 14.76 2.33
CA SER A 117 3.64 14.64 2.14
C SER A 117 4.17 13.27 2.60
N ALA A 118 3.62 12.72 3.68
CA ALA A 118 3.97 11.39 4.15
C ALA A 118 3.54 10.32 3.15
N SER A 119 2.30 10.39 2.63
CA SER A 119 1.78 9.48 1.61
C SER A 119 2.61 9.50 0.34
N LEU A 120 2.96 10.70 -0.16
CA LEU A 120 3.72 10.85 -1.40
C LEU A 120 5.16 10.34 -1.25
N SER A 121 5.81 10.65 -0.12
CA SER A 121 7.18 10.19 0.14
C SER A 121 7.24 8.67 0.36
N ALA A 122 6.28 8.11 1.09
CA ALA A 122 6.13 6.67 1.28
C ALA A 122 5.88 5.98 -0.07
N ALA A 123 4.91 6.46 -0.85
CA ALA A 123 4.57 5.96 -2.19
C ALA A 123 5.77 5.92 -3.15
N GLN A 124 6.53 7.00 -3.24
CA GLN A 124 7.69 7.06 -4.12
C GLN A 124 8.81 6.13 -3.63
N CYS A 125 9.06 6.11 -2.32
CA CYS A 125 10.08 5.27 -1.73
C CYS A 125 9.76 3.78 -1.97
N THR A 126 8.50 3.39 -1.80
CA THR A 126 8.05 1.99 -1.91
C THR A 126 8.00 1.51 -3.35
N ALA A 127 7.50 2.32 -4.29
CA ALA A 127 7.46 1.92 -5.70
C ALA A 127 8.86 1.77 -6.31
N VAL A 128 9.78 2.72 -6.04
CA VAL A 128 11.14 2.65 -6.54
C VAL A 128 11.92 1.54 -5.84
N SER A 129 11.79 1.39 -4.51
CA SER A 129 12.46 0.30 -3.78
C SER A 129 11.96 -1.06 -4.23
N HIS A 130 10.65 -1.24 -4.44
CA HIS A 130 10.09 -2.50 -4.93
C HIS A 130 10.69 -2.90 -6.27
N ALA A 131 10.60 -2.02 -7.26
CA ALA A 131 11.09 -2.31 -8.60
C ALA A 131 12.60 -2.59 -8.61
N THR A 132 13.38 -1.81 -7.88
CA THR A 132 14.84 -2.00 -7.81
C THR A 132 15.23 -3.30 -7.10
N VAL A 133 14.57 -3.65 -6.00
CA VAL A 133 14.85 -4.90 -5.27
C VAL A 133 14.42 -6.12 -6.07
N ILE A 134 13.30 -6.06 -6.79
CA ILE A 134 12.89 -7.14 -7.69
C ILE A 134 13.88 -7.32 -8.84
N VAL A 135 14.36 -6.23 -9.46
CA VAL A 135 15.40 -6.34 -10.50
C VAL A 135 16.69 -6.93 -9.94
N ALA A 136 17.10 -6.50 -8.74
CA ALA A 136 18.26 -7.07 -8.06
C ALA A 136 18.07 -8.56 -7.73
N TRP A 137 16.87 -8.95 -7.29
CA TRP A 137 16.48 -10.34 -7.08
C TRP A 137 16.61 -11.14 -8.39
N SER A 138 16.08 -10.65 -9.50
CA SER A 138 16.17 -11.33 -10.79
C SER A 138 17.63 -11.52 -11.22
N ILE A 139 18.50 -10.53 -11.01
CA ILE A 139 19.94 -10.67 -11.32
C ILE A 139 20.59 -11.72 -10.42
N ALA A 140 20.30 -11.70 -9.11
CA ALA A 140 20.82 -12.69 -8.17
C ALA A 140 20.32 -14.11 -8.50
N TRP A 141 19.06 -14.23 -8.93
CA TRP A 141 18.44 -15.47 -9.39
C TRP A 141 19.16 -16.03 -10.62
N LEU A 142 19.41 -15.20 -11.63
CA LEU A 142 20.14 -15.60 -12.84
C LEU A 142 21.58 -16.03 -12.59
N ARG A 143 22.17 -15.53 -11.49
CA ARG A 143 23.51 -15.93 -11.03
C ARG A 143 23.50 -17.12 -10.07
N GLU A 144 22.35 -17.77 -9.91
CA GLU A 144 22.14 -18.90 -8.99
C GLU A 144 22.48 -18.55 -7.52
N GLN A 145 22.46 -17.26 -7.16
CA GLN A 145 22.68 -16.79 -5.79
C GLN A 145 21.34 -16.76 -5.03
N TYR A 146 20.77 -17.94 -4.80
CA TYR A 146 19.43 -18.09 -4.24
C TYR A 146 19.30 -17.55 -2.80
N LEU A 147 20.35 -17.66 -1.98
CA LEU A 147 20.35 -17.10 -0.62
C LEU A 147 20.28 -15.56 -0.65
N VAL A 148 21.05 -14.92 -1.53
CA VAL A 148 21.02 -13.46 -1.70
C VAL A 148 19.64 -13.03 -2.21
N SER A 149 19.11 -13.77 -3.17
CA SER A 149 17.76 -13.58 -3.71
C SER A 149 16.70 -13.61 -2.60
N GLN A 150 16.81 -14.57 -1.68
CA GLN A 150 15.89 -14.70 -0.57
C GLN A 150 15.99 -13.55 0.43
N ILE A 151 17.20 -13.08 0.76
CA ILE A 151 17.40 -11.90 1.63
C ILE A 151 16.79 -10.66 0.98
N LEU A 152 17.02 -10.45 -0.33
CA LEU A 152 16.44 -9.34 -1.07
C LEU A 152 14.91 -9.35 -1.02
N LEU A 153 14.29 -10.52 -1.24
CA LEU A 153 12.83 -10.66 -1.15
C LEU A 153 12.29 -10.44 0.27
N ALA A 154 12.99 -10.91 1.30
CA ALA A 154 12.62 -10.67 2.69
C ALA A 154 12.67 -9.17 3.03
N CYS A 155 13.71 -8.46 2.59
CA CYS A 155 13.81 -7.02 2.74
C CYS A 155 12.68 -6.29 1.99
N ASN A 156 12.40 -6.67 0.74
CA ASN A 156 11.30 -6.09 -0.03
C ASN A 156 9.95 -6.33 0.66
N LEU A 157 9.69 -7.55 1.12
CA LEU A 157 8.47 -7.88 1.86
C LEU A 157 8.36 -7.04 3.14
N GLY A 158 9.45 -6.88 3.89
CA GLY A 158 9.49 -6.03 5.09
C GLY A 158 9.17 -4.57 4.78
N VAL A 159 9.73 -4.00 3.70
CA VAL A 159 9.44 -2.63 3.26
C VAL A 159 7.98 -2.47 2.84
N GLN A 160 7.42 -3.44 2.10
CA GLN A 160 6.02 -3.42 1.66
C GLN A 160 5.05 -3.53 2.84
N LEU A 161 5.30 -4.45 3.78
CA LEU A 161 4.49 -4.58 4.98
C LEU A 161 4.59 -3.32 5.85
N TYR A 162 5.79 -2.79 6.04
CA TYR A 162 5.99 -1.53 6.76
C TYR A 162 5.18 -0.38 6.12
N ALA A 163 5.18 -0.29 4.78
CA ALA A 163 4.40 0.72 4.08
C ALA A 163 2.89 0.54 4.25
N VAL A 164 2.39 -0.69 4.18
CA VAL A 164 0.98 -1.02 4.45
C VAL A 164 0.60 -0.57 5.87
N PHE A 165 1.41 -0.90 6.88
CA PHE A 165 1.16 -0.50 8.26
C PHE A 165 1.27 1.00 8.51
N MET A 166 2.26 1.66 7.89
CA MET A 166 2.42 3.11 8.02
C MET A 166 1.25 3.87 7.40
N LEU A 167 0.72 3.40 6.27
CA LEU A 167 -0.47 4.01 5.66
C LEU A 167 -1.70 3.82 6.55
N LEU A 168 -1.85 2.64 7.18
CA LEU A 168 -2.92 2.40 8.15
C LEU A 168 -2.79 3.25 9.43
N TYR A 169 -1.57 3.54 9.90
CA TYR A 169 -1.35 4.33 11.12
C TYR A 169 -1.63 5.83 10.93
N VAL A 170 -1.41 6.35 9.72
CA VAL A 170 -1.58 7.80 9.45
C VAL A 170 -3.07 8.18 9.34
N ASP A 171 -3.92 7.23 8.98
CA ASP A 171 -5.36 7.43 8.82
C ASP A 171 -6.12 7.27 10.16
N ASP A 172 -5.69 7.97 11.23
CA ASP A 172 -6.41 8.06 12.53
C ASP A 172 -7.87 8.56 12.38
N ASP A 173 -8.26 9.03 11.19
CA ASP A 173 -9.64 9.20 10.73
C ASP A 173 -10.04 8.01 9.85
N ASP A 174 -11.05 7.23 10.27
CA ASP A 174 -11.55 5.97 9.68
C ASP A 174 -11.92 5.99 8.17
N THR A 175 -11.74 7.11 7.47
CA THR A 175 -12.08 7.25 6.06
C THR A 175 -10.85 7.17 5.17
N ILE A 176 -10.58 5.96 4.64
CA ILE A 176 -9.63 5.75 3.56
C ILE A 176 -9.99 6.69 2.40
N THR A 177 -9.12 7.67 2.14
CA THR A 177 -9.29 8.54 0.98
C THR A 177 -9.14 7.68 -0.29
N PRO A 178 -9.98 7.84 -1.33
CA PRO A 178 -9.93 7.01 -2.54
C PRO A 178 -8.54 6.98 -3.23
N LEU A 179 -7.73 8.02 -3.04
CA LEU A 179 -6.35 8.06 -3.53
C LEU A 179 -5.38 7.17 -2.73
N ASN A 180 -5.57 7.07 -1.41
CA ASN A 180 -4.83 6.15 -0.56
C ASN A 180 -5.22 4.71 -0.87
N ASP A 181 -6.48 4.45 -1.26
CA ASP A 181 -6.97 3.10 -1.55
C ASP A 181 -6.18 2.41 -2.67
N MET A 182 -5.93 3.11 -3.78
CA MET A 182 -5.13 2.58 -4.89
C MET A 182 -3.67 2.33 -4.47
N THR A 183 -3.09 3.24 -3.67
CA THR A 183 -1.72 3.09 -3.18
C THR A 183 -1.62 1.86 -2.25
N HIS A 184 -2.60 1.69 -1.37
CA HIS A 184 -2.68 0.55 -0.47
C HIS A 184 -2.82 -0.77 -1.25
N GLU A 185 -3.66 -0.79 -2.29
CA GLU A 185 -3.81 -1.96 -3.17
C GLU A 185 -2.51 -2.32 -3.90
N VAL A 186 -1.78 -1.31 -4.41
CA VAL A 186 -0.46 -1.53 -5.04
C VAL A 186 0.56 -2.09 -4.04
N MET A 187 0.61 -1.57 -2.80
CA MET A 187 1.52 -2.10 -1.79
C MET A 187 1.16 -3.53 -1.39
N LYS A 188 -0.13 -3.83 -1.24
CA LYS A 188 -0.63 -5.17 -0.90
C LYS A 188 -0.36 -6.20 -2.00
N THR A 189 -0.58 -5.84 -3.26
CA THR A 189 -0.21 -6.71 -4.38
C THR A 189 1.30 -6.90 -4.48
N GLY A 190 2.09 -5.85 -4.23
CA GLY A 190 3.55 -5.94 -4.13
C GLY A 190 4.02 -6.89 -3.03
N ALA A 191 3.37 -6.87 -1.86
CA ALA A 191 3.63 -7.80 -0.76
C ALA A 191 3.27 -9.25 -1.12
N GLY A 192 2.09 -9.49 -1.73
CA GLY A 192 1.70 -10.82 -2.21
C GLY A 192 2.71 -11.38 -3.21
N ILE A 193 3.08 -10.61 -4.24
CA ILE A 193 4.11 -11.01 -5.20
C ILE A 193 5.45 -11.34 -4.51
N ALA A 194 5.85 -10.55 -3.51
CA ALA A 194 7.06 -10.81 -2.75
C ALA A 194 6.99 -12.15 -2.00
N VAL A 195 5.85 -12.48 -1.38
CA VAL A 195 5.61 -13.77 -0.73
C VAL A 195 5.68 -14.90 -1.76
N LEU A 196 5.01 -14.77 -2.90
CA LEU A 196 5.02 -15.78 -3.96
C LEU A 196 6.45 -16.10 -4.45
N TYR A 197 7.26 -15.07 -4.70
CA TYR A 197 8.66 -15.27 -5.09
C TYR A 197 9.55 -15.73 -3.95
N PHE A 198 9.24 -15.35 -2.71
CA PHE A 198 9.94 -15.86 -1.54
C PHE A 198 9.74 -17.37 -1.46
N MET A 199 8.51 -17.85 -1.65
CA MET A 199 8.17 -19.28 -1.70
C MET A 199 8.85 -19.98 -2.88
N ARG A 200 8.84 -19.35 -4.08
CA ARG A 200 9.54 -19.87 -5.27
C ARG A 200 11.04 -20.02 -5.04
N THR A 201 11.66 -19.08 -4.32
CA THR A 201 13.09 -19.10 -3.98
C THR A 201 13.41 -20.10 -2.88
N TRP A 202 12.60 -20.13 -1.82
CA TRP A 202 12.70 -21.06 -0.71
C TRP A 202 12.68 -22.51 -1.18
N ASN A 203 11.83 -22.79 -2.17
CA ASN A 203 11.76 -24.09 -2.83
C ASN A 203 13.07 -24.52 -3.51
N VAL A 204 13.76 -23.59 -4.19
CA VAL A 204 15.05 -23.89 -4.81
C VAL A 204 16.10 -24.17 -3.74
N VAL A 205 16.13 -23.34 -2.70
CA VAL A 205 17.08 -23.49 -1.59
C VAL A 205 16.89 -24.84 -0.90
N ASN A 206 15.65 -25.27 -0.69
CA ASN A 206 15.35 -26.57 -0.10
C ASN A 206 15.69 -27.75 -1.02
N SER A 207 15.73 -27.55 -2.34
CA SER A 207 16.12 -28.59 -3.30
C SER A 207 17.60 -28.99 -3.19
N PHE A 208 18.44 -28.18 -2.54
CA PHE A 208 19.83 -28.55 -2.24
C PHE A 208 19.96 -29.54 -1.07
N LYS A 209 18.90 -29.70 -0.25
CA LYS A 209 18.88 -30.73 0.78
C LYS A 209 18.45 -32.05 0.13
N PRO A 210 19.14 -33.18 0.39
CA PRO A 210 18.72 -34.48 -0.11
C PRO A 210 17.29 -34.72 0.35
N VAL A 211 16.41 -35.09 -0.59
CA VAL A 211 14.94 -35.24 -0.51
C VAL A 211 14.49 -35.68 0.89
N ALA A 212 14.42 -34.72 1.80
CA ALA A 212 13.93 -34.92 3.14
C ALA A 212 12.46 -34.54 3.05
N GLU A 213 11.61 -35.44 3.54
CA GLU A 213 10.21 -35.13 3.72
C GLU A 213 10.09 -33.80 4.49
N PRO A 214 9.17 -32.92 4.08
CA PRO A 214 8.98 -31.66 4.76
C PRO A 214 8.75 -31.86 6.25
N SER A 215 9.50 -31.13 7.07
CA SER A 215 9.31 -31.24 8.51
C SER A 215 7.97 -30.64 8.91
N ILE A 216 7.28 -31.28 9.85
CA ILE A 216 6.00 -30.77 10.38
C ILE A 216 6.18 -29.33 10.92
N SER A 217 7.33 -29.02 11.50
CA SER A 217 7.68 -27.68 11.95
C SER A 217 7.72 -26.66 10.80
N GLU A 218 8.31 -27.00 9.65
CA GLU A 218 8.34 -26.10 8.50
C GLU A 218 6.93 -25.84 7.98
N MET A 219 6.11 -26.90 7.83
CA MET A 219 4.72 -26.78 7.40
C MET A 219 3.90 -25.87 8.32
N LEU A 220 4.03 -26.05 9.64
CA LEU A 220 3.32 -25.25 10.64
C LEU A 220 3.77 -23.79 10.60
N ILE A 221 5.08 -23.53 10.46
CA ILE A 221 5.61 -22.17 10.34
C ILE A 221 5.05 -21.49 9.09
N PHE A 222 4.97 -22.19 7.95
CA PHE A 222 4.37 -21.64 6.74
C PHE A 222 2.90 -21.30 6.93
N ALA A 223 2.09 -22.25 7.42
CA ALA A 223 0.69 -22.02 7.67
C ALA A 223 0.48 -20.82 8.61
N LEU A 224 1.27 -20.74 9.68
CA LEU A 224 1.23 -19.65 10.64
C LEU A 224 1.61 -18.30 10.03
N ILE A 225 2.61 -18.22 9.15
CA ILE A 225 2.98 -16.97 8.46
C ILE A 225 1.81 -16.47 7.61
N PHE A 226 1.17 -17.33 6.80
CA PHE A 226 0.04 -16.94 5.96
C PHE A 226 -1.16 -16.45 6.78
N VAL A 227 -1.50 -17.16 7.86
CA VAL A 227 -2.59 -16.77 8.76
C VAL A 227 -2.26 -15.46 9.48
N LEU A 228 -1.06 -15.31 10.04
CA LEU A 228 -0.65 -14.09 10.73
C LEU A 228 -0.57 -12.89 9.80
N MET A 229 -0.11 -13.05 8.55
CA MET A 229 -0.11 -11.96 7.57
C MET A 229 -1.53 -11.58 7.15
N THR A 230 -2.46 -12.55 7.11
CA THR A 230 -3.88 -12.29 6.84
C THR A 230 -4.53 -11.53 7.99
N VAL A 231 -4.36 -11.98 9.24
CA VAL A 231 -4.88 -11.28 10.43
C VAL A 231 -4.22 -9.91 10.60
N GLY A 232 -2.93 -9.84 10.31
CA GLY A 232 -2.13 -8.62 10.45
C GLY A 232 -2.38 -7.58 9.36
N SER A 233 -3.15 -7.86 8.30
CA SER A 233 -3.33 -6.90 7.21
C SER A 233 -4.22 -5.71 7.53
N GLY A 234 -4.74 -5.63 8.76
CA GLY A 234 -5.70 -4.64 9.20
C GLY A 234 -7.12 -4.93 8.70
N PRO A 235 -8.04 -3.96 8.83
CA PRO A 235 -9.47 -4.12 8.50
C PRO A 235 -9.76 -4.31 7.02
N ASP A 236 -8.74 -4.21 6.15
CA ASP A 236 -8.89 -4.42 4.72
C ASP A 236 -8.41 -5.83 4.33
N PRO A 237 -9.34 -6.75 3.97
CA PRO A 237 -9.06 -8.16 3.70
C PRO A 237 -8.29 -8.42 2.39
N ARG A 238 -8.02 -7.39 1.57
CA ARG A 238 -7.40 -7.57 0.25
C ARG A 238 -6.05 -8.27 0.27
N LEU A 239 -5.21 -8.03 1.29
CA LEU A 239 -3.92 -8.73 1.40
C LEU A 239 -4.13 -10.22 1.60
N GLY A 240 -5.06 -10.61 2.47
CA GLY A 240 -5.44 -12.00 2.67
C GLY A 240 -5.96 -12.67 1.40
N LEU A 241 -6.69 -11.94 0.54
CA LEU A 241 -7.11 -12.44 -0.78
C LEU A 241 -5.93 -12.69 -1.72
N PHE A 242 -4.92 -11.82 -1.75
CA PHE A 242 -3.69 -12.07 -2.52
C PHE A 242 -2.90 -13.25 -1.98
N LEU A 243 -2.82 -13.39 -0.66
CA LEU A 243 -2.19 -14.55 -0.03
C LEU A 243 -2.96 -15.86 -0.30
N LEU A 244 -4.29 -15.80 -0.35
CA LEU A 244 -5.13 -16.92 -0.75
C LEU A 244 -4.85 -17.34 -2.20
N TRP A 245 -4.69 -16.37 -3.11
CA TRP A 245 -4.27 -16.62 -4.48
C TRP A 245 -2.89 -17.30 -4.55
N ASP A 246 -1.93 -16.84 -3.75
CA ASP A 246 -0.60 -17.46 -3.67
C ASP A 246 -0.65 -18.90 -3.16
N LEU A 247 -1.50 -19.18 -2.16
CA LEU A 247 -1.71 -20.54 -1.66
C LEU A 247 -2.34 -21.45 -2.72
N ILE A 248 -3.31 -20.96 -3.49
CA ILE A 248 -3.90 -21.71 -4.62
C ILE A 248 -2.83 -22.01 -5.67
N SER A 249 -2.00 -21.01 -6.02
CA SER A 249 -0.88 -21.17 -6.94
C SER A 249 0.13 -22.23 -6.49
N LEU A 250 0.43 -22.28 -5.18
CA LEU A 250 1.32 -23.27 -4.57
C LEU A 250 0.70 -24.67 -4.50
N CYS A 251 -0.61 -24.75 -4.26
CA CYS A 251 -1.36 -26.00 -4.20
C CYS A 251 -1.40 -26.69 -5.58
N GLU A 252 -1.57 -25.93 -6.66
CA GLU A 252 -1.71 -26.46 -8.02
C GLU A 252 -0.38 -26.81 -8.70
N GLY A 253 0.76 -26.35 -8.20
CA GLY A 253 2.05 -26.60 -8.85
C GLY A 253 2.91 -27.69 -8.21
N GLY A 254 2.58 -28.18 -7.01
CA GLY A 254 3.42 -29.12 -6.26
C GLY A 254 3.05 -30.60 -6.45
N PRO A 255 4.01 -31.51 -6.70
CA PRO A 255 3.75 -32.95 -6.76
C PRO A 255 3.69 -33.65 -5.40
N ASN A 256 4.11 -33.02 -4.30
CA ASN A 256 4.13 -33.64 -2.97
C ASN A 256 2.78 -33.48 -2.25
N GLU A 257 2.12 -34.62 -2.01
CA GLU A 257 0.83 -34.71 -1.33
C GLU A 257 0.83 -34.07 0.06
N LEU A 258 1.92 -34.15 0.83
CA LEU A 258 2.00 -33.55 2.17
C LEU A 258 1.97 -32.02 2.13
N TRP A 259 2.70 -31.41 1.19
CA TRP A 259 2.66 -29.96 0.97
C TRP A 259 1.30 -29.53 0.45
N GLN A 260 0.72 -30.29 -0.47
CA GLN A 260 -0.59 -30.01 -1.02
C GLN A 260 -1.66 -30.01 0.09
N ASN A 261 -1.67 -31.02 0.96
CA ASN A 261 -2.56 -31.08 2.12
C ASN A 261 -2.34 -29.91 3.09
N THR A 262 -1.09 -29.51 3.30
CA THR A 262 -0.74 -28.34 4.12
C THR A 262 -1.30 -27.05 3.51
N PHE A 263 -1.14 -26.85 2.19
CA PHE A 263 -1.67 -25.68 1.50
C PHE A 263 -3.20 -25.68 1.52
N TYR A 264 -3.87 -26.81 1.30
CA TYR A 264 -5.33 -26.91 1.45
C TYR A 264 -5.79 -26.55 2.87
N GLY A 265 -5.14 -27.07 3.90
CA GLY A 265 -5.44 -26.71 5.30
C GLY A 265 -5.25 -25.22 5.56
N THR A 266 -4.19 -24.63 5.00
CA THR A 266 -3.90 -23.19 5.13
C THR A 266 -4.92 -22.33 4.37
N ILE A 267 -5.34 -22.74 3.17
CA ILE A 267 -6.42 -22.09 2.40
C ILE A 267 -7.71 -22.03 3.22
N ILE A 268 -8.09 -23.14 3.86
CA ILE A 268 -9.27 -23.20 4.73
C ILE A 268 -9.11 -22.22 5.90
N ALA A 269 -7.96 -22.22 6.58
CA ALA A 269 -7.70 -21.34 7.72
C ALA A 269 -7.70 -19.85 7.35
N VAL A 270 -7.09 -19.48 6.22
CA VAL A 270 -7.09 -18.10 5.70
C VAL A 270 -8.51 -17.69 5.29
N THR A 271 -9.26 -18.57 4.63
CA THR A 271 -10.66 -18.30 4.23
C THR A 271 -11.55 -18.07 5.45
N ILE A 272 -11.43 -18.89 6.49
CA ILE A 272 -12.16 -18.70 7.75
C ILE A 272 -11.80 -17.35 8.38
N THR A 273 -10.51 -17.02 8.43
CA THR A 273 -10.03 -15.72 8.94
C THR A 273 -10.68 -14.56 8.19
N LEU A 274 -10.71 -14.62 6.86
CA LEU A 274 -11.33 -13.58 6.02
C LEU A 274 -12.84 -13.46 6.24
N ILE A 275 -13.56 -14.58 6.40
CA ILE A 275 -15.00 -14.57 6.68
C ILE A 275 -15.28 -13.94 8.06
N VAL A 276 -14.48 -14.30 9.08
CA VAL A 276 -14.61 -13.74 10.42
C VAL A 276 -14.34 -12.24 10.41
N ASP A 277 -13.27 -11.80 9.75
CA ASP A 277 -12.92 -10.39 9.63
C ASP A 277 -14.02 -9.57 8.92
N PHE A 278 -14.57 -10.11 7.84
CA PHE A 278 -15.72 -9.52 7.16
C PHE A 278 -16.96 -9.42 8.06
N ALA A 279 -17.30 -10.49 8.79
CA ALA A 279 -18.45 -10.51 9.68
C ALA A 279 -18.30 -9.54 10.87
N LEU A 280 -17.09 -9.38 11.40
CA LEU A 280 -16.79 -8.42 12.46
C LEU A 280 -16.92 -6.98 11.95
N THR A 281 -16.43 -6.72 10.74
CA THR A 281 -16.54 -5.41 10.08
C THR A 281 -17.99 -5.02 9.82
N GLU A 282 -18.82 -5.95 9.33
CA GLU A 282 -20.25 -5.71 9.09
C GLU A 282 -21.02 -5.47 10.40
N SER A 283 -20.70 -6.25 11.44
CA SER A 283 -21.31 -6.11 12.77
C SER A 283 -21.01 -4.74 13.38
N GLY A 284 -19.76 -4.26 13.27
CA GLY A 284 -19.37 -2.92 13.73
C GLY A 284 -20.18 -1.81 13.07
N ARG A 285 -20.39 -1.90 11.75
CA ARG A 285 -21.14 -0.91 10.97
C ARG A 285 -22.61 -0.82 11.37
N SER A 286 -23.23 -1.95 11.74
CA SER A 286 -24.62 -1.98 12.22
C SER A 286 -24.80 -1.36 13.61
N SER A 287 -23.74 -1.40 14.42
CA SER A 287 -23.77 -1.00 15.82
C SER A 287 -23.44 0.46 16.06
N SER A 288 -22.87 1.16 15.07
CA SER A 288 -22.78 2.62 15.10
C SER A 288 -24.22 3.12 15.07
N PRO A 289 -24.80 3.53 16.22
CA PRO A 289 -26.15 4.04 16.21
C PRO A 289 -26.10 5.15 15.18
N HIS A 290 -27.04 5.14 14.22
CA HIS A 290 -27.37 6.36 13.51
C HIS A 290 -27.39 7.42 14.61
N VAL A 291 -26.38 8.28 14.63
CA VAL A 291 -26.40 9.54 15.34
C VAL A 291 -27.49 10.24 14.55
N ALA A 292 -28.73 9.90 14.91
CA ALA A 292 -29.94 10.50 14.42
C ALA A 292 -29.62 11.96 14.57
N ASP A 293 -29.53 12.67 13.45
CA ASP A 293 -29.11 14.06 13.35
C ASP A 293 -29.77 14.84 14.49
N VAL A 294 -29.11 14.86 15.66
CA VAL A 294 -29.36 15.82 16.70
C VAL A 294 -28.65 17.01 16.12
N SER A 295 -29.35 17.61 15.17
CA SER A 295 -29.24 18.98 14.74
C SER A 295 -29.33 19.77 16.03
N PHE A 296 -28.19 19.86 16.72
CA PHE A 296 -27.94 20.90 17.68
C PHE A 296 -28.08 22.16 16.85
N HIS A 297 -29.29 22.70 16.89
CA HIS A 297 -29.59 24.06 16.52
C HIS A 297 -28.74 24.89 17.48
N VAL A 298 -27.48 25.09 17.12
CA VAL A 298 -26.62 26.09 17.73
C VAL A 298 -27.33 27.39 17.39
N ALA A 299 -28.12 27.86 18.35
CA ALA A 299 -28.75 29.16 18.27
C ALA A 299 -27.64 30.15 17.90
N PRO A 300 -27.85 31.02 16.88
CA PRO A 300 -26.82 31.94 16.44
C PRO A 300 -26.34 32.73 17.67
N ALA A 301 -25.10 32.47 18.07
CA ALA A 301 -24.46 33.21 19.14
C ALA A 301 -24.52 34.68 18.71
N SER A 302 -25.30 35.46 19.47
CA SER A 302 -25.37 36.90 19.31
C SER A 302 -23.95 37.43 19.27
N THR A 303 -23.62 38.13 18.19
CA THR A 303 -22.33 38.73 17.90
C THR A 303 -21.95 39.70 19.04
N GLY A 304 -21.33 39.16 20.08
CA GLY A 304 -20.68 39.94 21.12
C GLY A 304 -19.43 40.56 20.52
N ARG A 305 -19.49 41.85 20.19
CA ARG A 305 -18.31 42.68 19.93
C ARG A 305 -17.37 42.55 21.13
N ILE A 306 -16.34 41.74 20.99
CA ILE A 306 -15.18 41.80 21.86
C ILE A 306 -14.41 43.04 21.42
N ALA A 307 -14.43 44.07 22.26
CA ALA A 307 -13.58 45.22 22.12
C ALA A 307 -12.12 44.77 22.17
N LEU A 308 -11.37 45.09 21.10
CA LEU A 308 -9.91 45.05 21.08
C LEU A 308 -9.38 45.87 22.26
N ALA A 309 -8.88 45.20 23.28
CA ALA A 309 -7.98 45.82 24.23
C ALA A 309 -6.62 45.98 23.52
N GLU A 310 -6.16 47.22 23.42
CA GLU A 310 -4.83 47.57 22.94
C GLU A 310 -3.76 46.82 23.73
N ASP A 311 -2.86 46.16 23.01
CA ASP A 311 -1.68 45.52 23.56
C ASP A 311 -0.72 46.59 24.12
N PRO A 312 -0.23 46.47 25.36
CA PRO A 312 0.77 47.39 25.89
C PRO A 312 2.10 47.20 25.17
N GLN A 313 2.66 48.30 24.65
CA GLN A 313 4.03 48.36 24.13
C GLN A 313 5.01 47.78 25.16
N VAL A 314 5.63 46.65 24.81
CA VAL A 314 6.79 46.12 25.52
C VAL A 314 8.03 46.78 24.94
N ASP A 315 8.53 47.80 25.64
CA ASP A 315 9.82 48.42 25.34
C ASP A 315 10.95 47.43 25.59
N PHE A 316 11.69 47.07 24.54
CA PHE A 316 12.91 46.30 24.60
C PHE A 316 14.04 47.17 25.19
N ILE A 317 14.44 46.86 26.43
CA ILE A 317 15.65 47.42 27.04
C ILE A 317 16.86 46.62 26.52
N GLU A 318 17.65 47.23 25.63
CA GLU A 318 18.98 46.73 25.25
C GLU A 318 19.95 46.91 26.42
N THR A 319 20.43 45.80 26.99
CA THR A 319 21.56 45.81 27.93
C THR A 319 22.87 45.58 27.17
N PRO A 320 23.89 46.45 27.32
CA PRO A 320 25.19 46.26 26.68
C PRO A 320 26.02 45.20 27.41
N PHE A 321 26.68 44.32 26.64
CA PHE A 321 27.65 43.36 27.13
C PHE A 321 28.96 44.07 27.55
N PRO A 322 29.54 43.73 28.72
CA PRO A 322 30.87 44.19 29.09
C PRO A 322 31.96 43.40 28.36
N SER A 323 33.00 44.14 27.94
CA SER A 323 34.24 43.68 27.30
C SER A 323 35.15 42.89 28.23
#